data_AF-A0A6J8BEM9-F1
#
_entry.id   AF-A0A6J8BEM9-F1
#
_cell.length_a   1.000
_cell.length_b   1.000
_cell.length_c   1.000
_cell.angle_alpha   90.00
_cell.angle_beta   90.00
_cell.angle_gamma   90.00
#
_symmetry.space_group_name_H-M   'P 1'
#
loop_
_entity.id
_entity.type
_entity.pdbx_description
1 polymer ?
#
loop_
_entity_poly.entity_id
_entity_poly.type
_entity_poly.pdbx_seq_one_letter_code
_entity_poly.pdbx_strand_id
1 'polypeptide(L)'
;MKEDFSDEAKTVLKEVLKDVTDELIQILGLEQILGSLTTTEPCPRPNNMTNTQIVNELNTRGLNDSGTKEEKIQRLRLDDKTCNLNGKTWMLPEITSDTLKKHLYYSLSSDCQRIDACVDFSVKVLGQVITKAFKAYIEIDFCNFLLGYGFEGLRKTTILINYNWGQMERYPVTDNIHILGKIVKNDDKKVFVVDFGMKLCIDGSCILEDKMFIKDLEIPIPICNESFKWPGGNTISDMINAIGGHLTTEAFNIILRKLGIDSIFTENCDLAVTEKGIPNN
;
A
#
# COMPACT_ATOMS: atom_id res chain seq x y z
N MET A 1 2.05 -45.63 -25.03
CA MET A 1 1.34 -44.90 -26.12
C MET A 1 0.30 -43.90 -25.61
N LYS A 2 -0.63 -44.24 -24.68
CA LYS A 2 -1.52 -43.23 -24.07
C LYS A 2 -0.83 -42.32 -23.04
N GLU A 3 0.19 -42.82 -22.34
CA GLU A 3 0.96 -42.03 -21.36
C GLU A 3 1.88 -40.99 -22.04
N ASP A 4 2.65 -41.38 -23.07
CA ASP A 4 3.48 -40.43 -23.86
C ASP A 4 2.68 -39.26 -24.45
N PHE A 5 1.53 -39.56 -25.09
CA PHE A 5 0.70 -38.52 -25.71
C PHE A 5 0.14 -37.53 -24.68
N SER A 6 -0.10 -37.98 -23.44
CA SER A 6 -0.55 -37.10 -22.37
C SER A 6 0.54 -36.15 -21.90
N ASP A 7 1.81 -36.57 -21.92
CA ASP A 7 2.92 -35.75 -21.42
C ASP A 7 3.42 -34.77 -22.49
N GLU A 8 3.40 -35.18 -23.76
CA GLU A 8 3.59 -34.29 -24.91
C GLU A 8 2.51 -33.21 -24.96
N ALA A 9 1.22 -33.58 -24.79
CA ALA A 9 0.11 -32.62 -24.76
C ALA A 9 0.21 -31.62 -23.59
N LYS A 10 0.65 -32.07 -22.40
CA LYS A 10 0.91 -31.16 -21.25
C LYS A 10 2.07 -30.21 -21.54
N THR A 11 3.09 -30.67 -22.26
CA THR A 11 4.27 -29.86 -22.60
C THR A 11 3.90 -28.77 -23.59
N VAL A 12 3.22 -29.12 -24.69
CA VAL A 12 2.71 -28.15 -25.67
C VAL A 12 1.76 -27.15 -25.02
N LEU A 13 0.88 -27.60 -24.12
CA LEU A 13 0.00 -26.70 -23.39
C LEU A 13 0.79 -25.70 -22.54
N LYS A 14 1.83 -26.15 -21.82
CA LYS A 14 2.69 -25.25 -21.02
C LYS A 14 3.42 -24.21 -21.88
N GLU A 15 3.88 -24.60 -23.07
CA GLU A 15 4.50 -23.67 -24.02
C GLU A 15 3.52 -22.60 -24.49
N VAL A 16 2.31 -23.00 -24.92
CA VAL A 16 1.25 -22.05 -25.32
C VAL A 16 0.87 -21.10 -24.17
N LEU A 17 0.75 -21.61 -22.95
CA LEU A 17 0.46 -20.78 -21.76
C LEU A 17 1.57 -19.76 -21.49
N LYS A 18 2.83 -20.17 -21.71
CA LYS A 18 4.00 -19.29 -21.55
C LYS A 18 3.98 -18.21 -22.62
N ASP A 19 3.78 -18.55 -23.89
CA ASP A 19 3.76 -17.60 -24.99
C ASP A 19 2.70 -16.52 -24.78
N VAL A 20 1.50 -16.90 -24.33
CA VAL A 20 0.43 -15.93 -24.00
C VAL A 20 0.82 -15.01 -22.83
N THR A 21 1.55 -15.55 -21.86
CA THR A 21 2.03 -14.76 -20.71
C THR A 21 3.12 -13.77 -21.16
N ASP A 22 4.04 -14.21 -22.00
CA ASP A 22 5.11 -13.38 -22.56
C ASP A 22 4.53 -12.26 -23.45
N GLU A 23 3.52 -12.57 -24.26
CA GLU A 23 2.80 -11.57 -25.07
C GLU A 23 2.07 -10.54 -24.19
N LEU A 24 1.40 -10.97 -23.11
CA LEU A 24 0.78 -10.05 -22.15
C LEU A 24 1.81 -9.12 -21.50
N ILE A 25 2.99 -9.64 -21.17
CA ILE A 25 4.09 -8.87 -20.59
C ILE A 25 4.61 -7.83 -21.58
N GLN A 26 4.76 -8.21 -22.85
CA GLN A 26 5.16 -7.31 -23.93
C GLN A 26 4.14 -6.19 -24.13
N ILE A 27 2.85 -6.53 -24.19
CA ILE A 27 1.76 -5.56 -24.33
C ILE A 27 1.78 -4.53 -23.19
N LEU A 28 2.08 -4.95 -21.97
CA LEU A 28 2.16 -4.08 -20.79
C LEU A 28 3.50 -3.33 -20.67
N GLY A 29 4.47 -3.59 -21.56
CA GLY A 29 5.80 -2.99 -21.53
C GLY A 29 6.64 -3.42 -20.32
N LEU A 30 6.39 -4.63 -19.79
CA LEU A 30 7.00 -5.15 -18.56
C LEU A 30 8.26 -6.02 -18.82
N GLU A 31 8.80 -5.99 -20.04
CA GLU A 31 9.93 -6.84 -20.44
C GLU A 31 11.19 -6.54 -19.61
N GLN A 32 11.42 -5.26 -19.32
CA GLN A 32 12.55 -4.82 -18.50
C GLN A 32 12.49 -5.30 -17.05
N ILE A 33 11.31 -5.79 -16.62
CA ILE A 33 11.05 -6.19 -15.25
C ILE A 33 10.70 -7.68 -15.15
N LEU A 34 10.83 -8.43 -16.26
CA LEU A 34 10.55 -9.87 -16.36
C LEU A 34 11.18 -10.68 -15.23
N GLY A 35 12.46 -10.42 -14.92
CA GLY A 35 13.19 -11.10 -13.84
C GLY A 35 12.68 -10.78 -12.43
N SER A 36 11.82 -9.76 -12.30
CA SER A 36 11.21 -9.29 -11.05
C SER A 36 9.70 -9.59 -10.98
N LEU A 37 9.11 -10.23 -12.00
CA LEU A 37 7.73 -10.71 -11.92
C LEU A 37 7.69 -11.89 -10.96
N THR A 38 7.12 -11.67 -9.78
CA THR A 38 7.22 -12.65 -8.68
C THR A 38 6.01 -13.57 -8.60
N THR A 39 4.86 -13.16 -9.17
CA THR A 39 3.60 -13.87 -8.93
C THR A 39 2.98 -14.46 -10.18
N THR A 40 2.73 -15.77 -10.12
CA THR A 40 1.89 -16.51 -11.08
C THR A 40 0.56 -16.94 -10.45
N GLU A 41 0.46 -16.89 -9.12
CA GLU A 41 -0.76 -17.26 -8.40
C GLU A 41 -1.79 -16.14 -8.44
N PRO A 42 -3.11 -16.46 -8.56
CA PRO A 42 -4.18 -15.47 -8.51
C PRO A 42 -4.15 -14.64 -7.23
N CYS A 43 -4.73 -13.45 -7.27
CA CYS A 43 -4.84 -12.60 -6.10
C CYS A 43 -5.51 -13.36 -4.94
N PRO A 44 -4.96 -13.27 -3.71
CA PRO A 44 -5.45 -14.00 -2.55
C PRO A 44 -6.73 -13.34 -2.01
N ARG A 45 -7.82 -13.43 -2.77
CA ARG A 45 -9.13 -12.88 -2.39
C ARG A 45 -9.85 -13.87 -1.49
N PRO A 46 -10.46 -13.43 -0.38
CA PRO A 46 -11.26 -14.32 0.47
C PRO A 46 -12.34 -15.10 -0.28
N ASN A 47 -12.94 -14.50 -1.33
CA ASN A 47 -13.94 -15.14 -2.17
C ASN A 47 -13.41 -16.36 -2.96
N ASN A 48 -12.12 -16.40 -3.27
CA ASN A 48 -11.49 -17.47 -4.05
C ASN A 48 -10.89 -18.57 -3.16
N MET A 49 -10.90 -18.37 -1.84
CA MET A 49 -10.33 -19.30 -0.88
C MET A 49 -11.28 -20.48 -0.58
N THR A 50 -10.68 -21.64 -0.33
CA THR A 50 -11.36 -22.79 0.28
C THR A 50 -11.76 -22.46 1.73
N ASN A 51 -12.73 -23.20 2.28
CA ASN A 51 -13.15 -22.99 3.65
C ASN A 51 -11.99 -23.20 4.66
N THR A 52 -11.12 -24.17 4.40
CA THR A 52 -9.91 -24.41 5.20
C THR A 52 -8.95 -23.23 5.15
N GLN A 53 -8.70 -22.66 3.96
CA GLN A 53 -7.86 -21.47 3.82
C GLN A 53 -8.45 -20.26 4.56
N ILE A 54 -9.77 -20.04 4.48
CA ILE A 54 -10.46 -18.96 5.19
C ILE A 54 -10.29 -19.09 6.71
N VAL A 55 -10.50 -20.29 7.25
CA VAL A 55 -10.37 -20.54 8.69
C VAL A 55 -8.92 -20.34 9.15
N ASN A 56 -7.95 -20.83 8.39
CA ASN A 56 -6.53 -20.63 8.70
C ASN A 56 -6.14 -19.16 8.71
N GLU A 57 -6.63 -18.38 7.73
CA GLU A 57 -6.37 -16.95 7.64
C GLU A 57 -6.99 -16.19 8.82
N LEU A 58 -8.26 -16.47 9.15
CA LEU A 58 -8.93 -15.88 10.33
C LEU A 58 -8.15 -16.14 11.61
N ASN A 59 -7.74 -17.39 11.83
CA ASN A 59 -7.00 -17.79 13.03
C ASN A 59 -5.62 -17.12 13.09
N THR A 60 -4.91 -17.02 11.96
CA THR A 60 -3.60 -16.36 11.87
C THR A 60 -3.69 -14.87 12.23
N ARG A 61 -4.82 -14.23 11.93
CA ARG A 61 -5.10 -12.83 12.23
C ARG A 61 -5.80 -12.61 13.57
N GLY A 62 -6.05 -13.67 14.34
CA GLY A 62 -6.76 -13.59 15.62
C GLY A 62 -8.24 -13.21 15.51
N LEU A 63 -8.86 -13.45 14.34
CA LEU A 63 -10.26 -13.16 14.07
C LEU A 63 -11.14 -14.37 14.41
N ASN A 64 -12.38 -14.10 14.82
CA ASN A 64 -13.36 -15.15 15.10
C ASN A 64 -13.65 -15.98 13.83
N ASP A 65 -13.63 -17.31 13.93
CA ASP A 65 -13.83 -18.24 12.82
C ASP A 65 -15.22 -18.92 12.82
N SER A 66 -16.15 -18.47 13.65
CA SER A 66 -17.52 -18.97 13.72
C SER A 66 -18.41 -18.37 12.63
N GLY A 67 -19.54 -19.05 12.36
CA GLY A 67 -20.54 -18.64 11.37
C GLY A 67 -20.42 -19.34 10.02
N THR A 68 -21.23 -18.88 9.07
CA THR A 68 -21.26 -19.33 7.67
C THR A 68 -19.99 -18.94 6.93
N LYS A 69 -19.73 -19.58 5.78
CA LYS A 69 -18.58 -19.25 4.94
C LYS A 69 -18.62 -17.78 4.49
N GLU A 70 -19.80 -17.30 4.14
CA GLU A 70 -20.03 -15.92 3.71
C GLU A 70 -19.71 -14.92 4.82
N GLU A 71 -20.14 -15.17 6.06
CA GLU A 71 -19.81 -14.33 7.21
C GLU A 71 -18.30 -14.27 7.47
N LYS A 72 -17.61 -15.41 7.36
CA LYS A 72 -16.15 -15.50 7.49
C LYS A 72 -15.42 -14.72 6.39
N ILE A 73 -15.90 -14.81 5.14
CA ILE A 73 -15.38 -14.04 4.01
C ILE A 73 -15.55 -12.54 4.26
N GLN A 74 -16.73 -12.09 4.70
CA GLN A 74 -16.96 -10.67 4.98
C GLN A 74 -16.04 -10.18 6.11
N ARG A 75 -15.78 -11.01 7.11
CA ARG A 75 -14.87 -10.69 8.21
C ARG A 75 -13.44 -10.47 7.73
N LEU A 76 -12.90 -11.38 6.91
CA LEU A 76 -11.57 -11.19 6.31
C LEU A 76 -11.51 -9.94 5.42
N ARG A 77 -12.54 -9.69 4.61
CA ARG A 77 -12.58 -8.50 3.74
C ARG A 77 -12.67 -7.19 4.51
N LEU A 78 -13.37 -7.20 5.65
CA LEU A 78 -13.45 -6.04 6.54
C LEU A 78 -12.11 -5.79 7.22
N ASP A 79 -11.46 -6.84 7.71
CA ASP A 79 -10.12 -6.78 8.29
C ASP A 79 -9.08 -6.27 7.28
N ASP A 80 -9.07 -6.80 6.05
CA ASP A 80 -8.19 -6.33 4.96
C ASP A 80 -8.36 -4.83 4.67
N LYS A 81 -9.51 -4.23 4.99
CA LYS A 81 -9.76 -2.81 4.71
C LYS A 81 -9.61 -1.91 5.92
N THR A 82 -9.52 -2.48 7.12
CA THR A 82 -9.61 -1.71 8.36
C THR A 82 -8.27 -1.75 9.06
N CYS A 83 -7.80 -0.57 9.46
CA CYS A 83 -6.64 -0.44 10.31
C CYS A 83 -7.01 0.25 11.62
N ASN A 84 -6.38 -0.17 12.72
CA ASN A 84 -6.33 0.58 13.97
C ASN A 84 -4.91 1.07 14.27
N LEU A 85 -4.71 2.38 14.31
CA LEU A 85 -3.44 3.03 14.61
C LEU A 85 -3.63 4.02 15.76
N ASN A 86 -2.96 3.79 16.90
CA ASN A 86 -3.01 4.66 18.09
C ASN A 86 -4.45 4.99 18.55
N GLY A 87 -5.34 3.99 18.56
CA GLY A 87 -6.74 4.16 18.94
C GLY A 87 -7.63 4.86 17.91
N LYS A 88 -7.10 5.21 16.73
CA LYS A 88 -7.86 5.70 15.59
C LYS A 88 -8.03 4.59 14.57
N THR A 89 -9.28 4.31 14.22
CA THR A 89 -9.62 3.40 13.13
C THR A 89 -9.73 4.18 11.83
N TRP A 90 -9.15 3.66 10.76
CA TRP A 90 -9.39 4.14 9.41
C TRP A 90 -9.62 2.97 8.46
N MET A 91 -10.31 3.25 7.36
CA MET A 91 -10.79 2.21 6.45
C MET A 91 -10.52 2.61 5.00
N LEU A 92 -10.05 1.66 4.20
CA LEU A 92 -9.94 1.84 2.76
C LEU A 92 -11.32 2.04 2.13
N PRO A 93 -11.48 2.99 1.19
CA PRO A 93 -12.75 3.20 0.50
C PRO A 93 -13.11 2.00 -0.39
N GLU A 94 -14.40 1.86 -0.66
CA GLU A 94 -14.88 0.89 -1.64
C GLU A 94 -14.51 1.33 -3.07
N ILE A 95 -14.15 0.34 -3.89
CA ILE A 95 -13.93 0.57 -5.33
C ILE A 95 -15.29 0.80 -5.98
N THR A 96 -15.58 2.06 -6.32
CA THR A 96 -16.88 2.48 -6.88
C THR A 96 -17.16 1.90 -8.27
N SER A 97 -16.11 1.60 -9.03
CA SER A 97 -16.21 1.10 -10.40
C SER A 97 -16.52 -0.40 -10.43
N ASP A 98 -17.72 -0.77 -10.86
CA ASP A 98 -18.20 -2.17 -10.95
C ASP A 98 -17.30 -3.10 -11.76
N THR A 99 -16.68 -2.60 -12.81
CA THR A 99 -15.70 -3.35 -13.60
C THR A 99 -14.41 -3.59 -12.82
N LEU A 100 -13.90 -2.56 -12.14
CA LEU A 100 -12.63 -2.64 -11.43
C LEU A 100 -12.75 -3.49 -10.17
N LYS A 101 -13.82 -3.35 -9.39
CA LYS A 101 -14.01 -4.14 -8.15
C LYS A 101 -14.06 -5.66 -8.38
N LYS A 102 -14.27 -6.11 -9.63
CA LYS A 102 -14.20 -7.52 -10.02
C LYS A 102 -12.77 -7.99 -10.26
N HIS A 103 -11.87 -7.10 -10.69
CA HIS A 103 -10.51 -7.44 -11.07
C HIS A 103 -9.46 -6.95 -10.08
N LEU A 104 -9.78 -5.98 -9.23
CA LEU A 104 -8.86 -5.29 -8.33
C LEU A 104 -9.24 -5.57 -6.88
N TYR A 105 -8.24 -5.96 -6.10
CA TYR A 105 -8.35 -6.19 -4.67
C TYR A 105 -7.33 -5.33 -3.95
N TYR A 106 -7.72 -4.78 -2.80
CA TYR A 106 -6.83 -4.00 -1.93
C TYR A 106 -6.89 -4.54 -0.51
N SER A 107 -5.75 -4.51 0.16
CA SER A 107 -5.63 -4.83 1.57
C SER A 107 -4.62 -3.91 2.27
N LEU A 108 -4.85 -3.64 3.54
CA LEU A 108 -3.90 -2.99 4.43
C LEU A 108 -2.95 -4.02 5.03
N SER A 109 -1.69 -3.62 5.18
CA SER A 109 -0.77 -4.34 6.05
C SER A 109 -1.17 -4.22 7.51
N SER A 110 -0.76 -5.19 8.31
CA SER A 110 -1.05 -5.23 9.75
C SER A 110 -0.48 -4.04 10.54
N ASP A 111 0.60 -3.42 10.07
CA ASP A 111 1.20 -2.21 10.65
C ASP A 111 0.57 -0.91 10.14
N CYS A 112 -0.43 -1.01 9.26
CA CYS A 112 -1.17 0.10 8.68
C CYS A 112 -0.36 1.09 7.86
N GLN A 113 0.86 0.74 7.47
CA GLN A 113 1.73 1.62 6.72
C GLN A 113 1.69 1.33 5.23
N ARG A 114 1.12 0.19 4.83
CA ARG A 114 1.11 -0.25 3.44
C ARG A 114 -0.29 -0.61 2.95
N ILE A 115 -0.60 -0.17 1.76
CA ILE A 115 -1.76 -0.57 0.99
C ILE A 115 -1.23 -1.45 -0.14
N ASP A 116 -1.58 -2.74 -0.09
CA ASP A 116 -1.32 -3.70 -1.16
C ASP A 116 -2.50 -3.72 -2.13
N ALA A 117 -2.17 -3.78 -3.40
CA ALA A 117 -3.06 -3.88 -4.52
C ALA A 117 -2.76 -5.13 -5.32
N CYS A 118 -3.80 -5.85 -5.73
CA CYS A 118 -3.66 -7.02 -6.58
C CYS A 118 -4.71 -7.03 -7.68
N VAL A 119 -4.30 -7.26 -8.92
CA VAL A 119 -5.18 -7.35 -10.08
C VAL A 119 -5.04 -8.69 -10.77
N ASP A 120 -6.16 -9.38 -10.99
CA ASP A 120 -6.21 -10.60 -11.81
C ASP A 120 -6.59 -10.25 -13.26
N PHE A 121 -5.69 -10.54 -14.19
CA PHE A 121 -5.96 -10.53 -15.63
C PHE A 121 -6.17 -11.96 -16.09
N SER A 122 -7.33 -12.22 -16.69
CA SER A 122 -7.69 -13.56 -17.15
C SER A 122 -7.99 -13.58 -18.64
N VAL A 123 -7.34 -14.49 -19.37
CA VAL A 123 -7.53 -14.69 -20.82
C VAL A 123 -8.00 -16.13 -21.05
N LYS A 124 -8.95 -16.32 -21.97
CA LYS A 124 -9.38 -17.66 -22.38
C LYS A 124 -8.62 -18.09 -23.63
N VAL A 125 -7.86 -19.17 -23.53
CA VAL A 125 -7.08 -19.74 -24.63
C VAL A 125 -7.36 -21.23 -24.70
N LEU A 126 -7.77 -21.73 -25.88
CA LEU A 126 -8.08 -23.14 -26.12
C LEU A 126 -9.04 -23.76 -25.07
N GLY A 127 -10.02 -22.99 -24.60
CA GLY A 127 -10.99 -23.42 -23.59
C GLY A 127 -10.48 -23.41 -22.14
N GLN A 128 -9.21 -23.05 -21.90
CA GLN A 128 -8.64 -22.86 -20.57
C GLN A 128 -8.61 -21.38 -20.19
N VAL A 129 -8.81 -21.08 -18.92
CA VAL A 129 -8.66 -19.73 -18.37
C VAL A 129 -7.24 -19.61 -17.81
N ILE A 130 -6.46 -18.71 -18.38
CA ILE A 130 -5.13 -18.34 -17.90
C ILE A 130 -5.31 -17.09 -17.07
N THR A 131 -4.94 -17.13 -15.79
CA THR A 131 -4.98 -15.96 -14.92
C THR A 131 -3.58 -15.57 -14.51
N LYS A 132 -3.23 -14.30 -14.68
CA LYS A 132 -2.02 -13.69 -14.17
C LYS A 132 -2.41 -12.61 -13.16
N ALA A 133 -1.85 -12.70 -11.95
CA ALA A 133 -1.98 -11.63 -10.97
C ALA A 133 -0.82 -10.65 -11.09
N PHE A 134 -1.14 -9.36 -10.97
CA PHE A 134 -0.15 -8.31 -10.78
C PHE A 134 -0.34 -7.66 -9.42
N LYS A 135 0.75 -7.45 -8.70
CA LYS A 135 0.79 -6.81 -7.39
C LYS A 135 1.42 -5.44 -7.49
N ALA A 136 0.83 -4.48 -6.80
CA ALA A 136 1.42 -3.19 -6.55
C ALA A 136 1.23 -2.84 -5.08
N TYR A 137 2.03 -1.92 -4.57
CA TYR A 137 1.83 -1.40 -3.22
C TYR A 137 2.26 0.04 -3.13
N ILE A 138 1.68 0.73 -2.17
CA ILE A 138 2.15 1.99 -1.64
C ILE A 138 2.38 1.79 -0.14
N GLU A 139 3.55 2.21 0.33
CA GLU A 139 4.01 2.06 1.70
C GLU A 139 4.45 3.43 2.18
N ILE A 140 3.87 3.91 3.27
CA ILE A 140 4.16 5.21 3.86
C ILE A 140 4.74 4.96 5.25
N ASP A 141 6.06 5.09 5.34
CA ASP A 141 6.74 5.15 6.63
C ASP A 141 6.68 6.60 7.12
N PHE A 142 5.65 6.86 7.92
CA PHE A 142 5.40 8.18 8.48
C PHE A 142 6.50 8.65 9.43
N CYS A 143 7.26 7.73 10.04
CA CYS A 143 8.25 8.06 11.05
C CYS A 143 9.63 8.34 10.44
N ASN A 144 9.96 7.67 9.35
CA ASN A 144 11.19 7.93 8.59
C ASN A 144 10.96 8.84 7.38
N PHE A 145 9.73 9.33 7.17
CA PHE A 145 9.34 10.17 6.04
C PHE A 145 9.67 9.52 4.69
N LEU A 146 9.37 8.22 4.55
CA LEU A 146 9.62 7.50 3.31
C LEU A 146 8.30 7.12 2.65
N LEU A 147 8.20 7.41 1.36
CA LEU A 147 7.15 6.91 0.50
C LEU A 147 7.75 5.82 -0.40
N GLY A 148 7.43 4.57 -0.07
CA GLY A 148 7.66 3.42 -0.92
C GLY A 148 6.51 3.23 -1.89
N TYR A 149 6.81 2.92 -3.14
CA TYR A 149 5.86 2.34 -4.05
C TYR A 149 6.53 1.22 -4.81
N GLY A 150 5.77 0.17 -5.08
CA GLY A 150 6.26 -0.96 -5.85
C GLY A 150 5.22 -1.52 -6.79
N PHE A 151 5.73 -2.16 -7.81
CA PHE A 151 4.98 -2.91 -8.80
C PHE A 151 5.76 -4.19 -9.06
N GLU A 152 5.17 -5.33 -8.75
CA GLU A 152 5.87 -6.63 -8.74
C GLU A 152 7.16 -6.53 -7.91
N GLY A 153 8.29 -7.00 -8.43
CA GLY A 153 9.59 -6.89 -7.77
C GLY A 153 10.26 -5.53 -7.92
N LEU A 154 9.67 -4.57 -8.66
CA LEU A 154 10.17 -3.20 -8.66
C LEU A 154 9.77 -2.49 -7.37
N ARG A 155 10.75 -1.82 -6.76
CA ARG A 155 10.55 -0.95 -5.60
C ARG A 155 11.26 0.37 -5.83
N LYS A 156 10.56 1.46 -5.54
CA LYS A 156 11.13 2.79 -5.48
C LYS A 156 10.74 3.45 -4.18
N THR A 157 11.65 4.24 -3.64
CA THR A 157 11.46 4.96 -2.37
C THR A 157 11.80 6.42 -2.60
N THR A 158 10.92 7.30 -2.13
CA THR A 158 11.09 8.75 -2.17
C THR A 158 11.03 9.29 -0.76
N ILE A 159 11.87 10.29 -0.46
CA ILE A 159 11.84 10.98 0.83
C ILE A 159 10.71 12.03 0.79
N LEU A 160 9.76 11.95 1.72
CA LEU A 160 8.60 12.83 1.83
C LEU A 160 8.95 14.26 2.21
N ILE A 161 10.12 14.51 2.78
CA ILE A 161 10.59 15.87 3.12
C ILE A 161 10.65 16.77 1.88
N ASN A 162 11.01 16.20 0.72
CA ASN A 162 11.07 16.93 -0.56
C ASN A 162 9.82 16.73 -1.42
N TYR A 163 8.74 16.19 -0.85
CA TYR A 163 7.51 15.93 -1.58
C TYR A 163 6.72 17.22 -1.82
N ASN A 164 6.22 17.40 -3.04
CA ASN A 164 5.37 18.54 -3.39
C ASN A 164 3.93 18.28 -2.93
N TRP A 165 3.65 18.54 -1.66
CA TRP A 165 2.33 18.33 -1.07
C TRP A 165 1.21 18.97 -1.91
N GLY A 166 0.13 18.23 -2.12
CA GLY A 166 -1.02 18.69 -2.91
C GLY A 166 -0.86 18.60 -4.42
N GLN A 167 0.33 18.31 -4.95
CA GLN A 167 0.55 18.10 -6.37
C GLN A 167 0.30 16.66 -6.76
N MET A 168 -0.26 16.47 -7.96
CA MET A 168 -0.37 15.14 -8.54
C MET A 168 1.00 14.73 -9.09
N GLU A 169 1.57 13.70 -8.50
CA GLU A 169 2.80 13.08 -8.95
C GLU A 169 2.50 11.90 -9.88
N ARG A 170 3.33 11.76 -10.91
CA ARG A 170 3.26 10.66 -11.87
C ARG A 170 4.55 9.87 -11.81
N TYR A 171 4.44 8.61 -11.40
CA TYR A 171 5.58 7.71 -11.28
C TYR A 171 5.55 6.71 -12.42
N PRO A 172 6.44 6.85 -13.43
CA PRO A 172 6.53 5.86 -14.50
C PRO A 172 7.04 4.54 -13.94
N VAL A 173 6.28 3.47 -14.13
CA VAL A 173 6.71 2.09 -13.92
C VAL A 173 7.29 1.56 -15.23
N THR A 174 6.57 1.81 -16.33
CA THR A 174 6.99 1.58 -17.72
C THR A 174 6.49 2.76 -18.57
N ASP A 175 6.80 2.77 -19.86
CA ASP A 175 6.24 3.77 -20.79
C ASP A 175 4.70 3.69 -20.88
N ASN A 176 4.16 2.49 -20.62
CA ASN A 176 2.73 2.19 -20.71
C ASN A 176 2.00 2.35 -19.37
N ILE A 177 2.70 2.20 -18.24
CA ILE A 177 2.12 2.18 -16.89
C ILE A 177 2.70 3.29 -16.03
N HIS A 178 1.83 4.19 -15.58
CA HIS A 178 2.18 5.22 -14.60
C HIS A 178 1.30 5.11 -13.37
N ILE A 179 1.93 5.09 -12.20
CA ILE A 179 1.24 5.22 -10.92
C ILE A 179 0.97 6.71 -10.68
N LEU A 180 -0.23 7.03 -10.23
CA LEU A 180 -0.67 8.39 -9.93
C LEU A 180 -0.84 8.50 -8.42
N GLY A 181 -0.21 9.50 -7.82
CA GLY A 181 -0.28 9.72 -6.38
C GLY A 181 -0.39 11.20 -6.06
N LYS A 182 -1.25 11.55 -5.11
CA LYS A 182 -1.30 12.89 -4.53
C LYS A 182 -1.48 12.75 -3.03
N ILE A 183 -0.59 13.38 -2.28
CA ILE A 183 -0.66 13.39 -0.82
C ILE A 183 -0.78 14.84 -0.35
N VAL A 184 -1.80 15.12 0.47
CA VAL A 184 -2.01 16.41 1.13
C VAL A 184 -1.85 16.21 2.62
N LYS A 185 -1.16 17.13 3.29
CA LYS A 185 -1.11 17.18 4.75
C LYS A 185 -2.25 18.07 5.25
N ASN A 186 -3.10 17.52 6.10
CA ASN A 186 -4.13 18.28 6.79
C ASN A 186 -3.72 18.43 8.27
N ASP A 187 -3.08 19.56 8.58
CA ASP A 187 -2.54 19.84 9.92
C ASP A 187 -3.63 20.05 10.97
N ASP A 188 -4.84 20.47 10.59
CA ASP A 188 -5.96 20.68 11.51
C ASP A 188 -6.53 19.34 11.98
N LYS A 189 -6.78 18.42 11.05
CA LYS A 189 -7.28 17.08 11.33
C LYS A 189 -6.19 16.10 11.79
N LYS A 190 -4.91 16.47 11.62
CA LYS A 190 -3.75 15.59 11.84
C LYS A 190 -3.84 14.29 11.02
N VAL A 191 -4.13 14.44 9.73
CA VAL A 191 -4.23 13.33 8.77
C VAL A 191 -3.46 13.66 7.49
N PHE A 192 -2.99 12.63 6.79
CA PHE A 192 -2.66 12.70 5.37
C PHE A 192 -3.91 12.38 4.55
N VAL A 193 -4.17 13.16 3.52
CA VAL A 193 -5.22 12.88 2.53
C VAL A 193 -4.54 12.34 1.28
N VAL A 194 -4.82 11.08 0.96
CA VAL A 194 -4.15 10.33 -0.11
C VAL A 194 -5.12 10.03 -1.25
N ASP A 195 -4.73 10.44 -2.46
CA ASP A 195 -5.32 9.96 -3.70
C ASP A 195 -4.33 9.01 -4.38
N PHE A 196 -4.84 7.90 -4.89
CA PHE A 196 -4.05 6.90 -5.61
C PHE A 196 -4.78 6.39 -6.84
N GLY A 197 -4.06 6.26 -7.94
CA GLY A 197 -4.58 5.83 -9.22
C GLY A 197 -3.52 5.25 -10.13
N MET A 198 -3.93 4.96 -11.36
CA MET A 198 -3.03 4.47 -12.39
C MET A 198 -3.47 4.95 -13.76
N LYS A 199 -2.48 5.20 -14.61
CA LYS A 199 -2.64 5.36 -16.05
C LYS A 199 -2.05 4.14 -16.75
N LEU A 200 -2.83 3.52 -17.63
CA LEU A 200 -2.42 2.39 -18.47
C LEU A 200 -2.79 2.71 -19.92
N CYS A 201 -1.76 2.78 -20.77
CA CYS A 201 -1.91 2.99 -22.20
C CYS A 201 -1.20 1.89 -22.97
N ILE A 202 -1.83 1.41 -24.04
CA ILE A 202 -1.34 0.35 -24.91
C ILE A 202 -1.48 0.88 -26.33
N ASP A 203 -0.38 0.92 -27.08
CA ASP A 203 -0.32 1.40 -28.47
C ASP A 203 -0.97 2.78 -28.69
N GLY A 204 -0.77 3.70 -27.74
CA GLY A 204 -1.33 5.05 -27.77
C GLY A 204 -2.80 5.15 -27.34
N SER A 205 -3.48 4.04 -27.06
CA SER A 205 -4.84 4.02 -26.50
C SER A 205 -4.79 3.81 -24.99
N CYS A 206 -5.37 4.73 -24.21
CA CYS A 206 -5.39 4.62 -22.76
C CYS A 206 -6.67 3.92 -22.28
N ILE A 207 -6.52 2.73 -21.71
CA ILE A 207 -7.61 1.95 -21.12
C ILE A 207 -7.99 2.53 -19.75
N LEU A 208 -6.98 3.04 -19.03
CA LEU A 208 -7.14 3.75 -17.77
C LEU A 208 -6.49 5.11 -17.94
N GLU A 209 -7.30 6.13 -18.17
CA GLU A 209 -6.83 7.51 -18.32
C GLU A 209 -7.06 8.26 -17.01
N ASP A 210 -5.96 8.50 -16.29
CA ASP A 210 -5.91 9.25 -15.03
C ASP A 210 -6.98 8.87 -13.99
N LYS A 211 -7.30 7.56 -13.93
CA LYS A 211 -8.32 7.05 -13.03
C LYS A 211 -7.75 6.84 -11.63
N MET A 212 -8.26 7.61 -10.67
CA MET A 212 -8.01 7.40 -9.25
C MET A 212 -8.94 6.32 -8.71
N PHE A 213 -8.36 5.30 -8.10
CA PHE A 213 -9.08 4.19 -7.48
C PHE A 213 -9.37 4.45 -6.00
N ILE A 214 -8.47 5.20 -5.36
CA ILE A 214 -8.60 5.69 -3.99
C ILE A 214 -8.61 7.22 -4.09
N LYS A 215 -9.60 7.85 -3.47
CA LYS A 215 -9.73 9.30 -3.39
C LYS A 215 -10.03 9.70 -1.97
N ASP A 216 -9.44 10.81 -1.53
CA ASP A 216 -9.67 11.47 -0.25
C ASP A 216 -9.50 10.50 0.95
N LEU A 217 -8.57 9.55 0.86
CA LEU A 217 -8.29 8.63 1.95
C LEU A 217 -7.57 9.37 3.07
N GLU A 218 -8.25 9.55 4.20
CA GLU A 218 -7.68 10.15 5.42
C GLU A 218 -6.93 9.09 6.23
N ILE A 219 -5.60 9.18 6.23
CA ILE A 219 -4.73 8.34 7.05
C ILE A 219 -4.25 9.15 8.26
N PRO A 220 -4.53 8.74 9.51
CA PRO A 220 -4.03 9.41 10.70
C PRO A 220 -2.50 9.53 10.68
N ILE A 221 -1.97 10.72 10.99
CA ILE A 221 -0.53 10.88 11.18
C ILE A 221 -0.17 10.17 12.49
N PRO A 222 0.63 9.07 12.47
CA PRO A 222 1.03 8.41 13.70
C PRO A 222 1.91 9.31 14.54
N ILE A 223 1.88 9.05 15.83
CA ILE A 223 2.87 9.60 16.75
C ILE A 223 4.12 8.74 16.62
N CYS A 224 5.19 9.34 16.13
CA CYS A 224 6.45 8.65 15.90
C CYS A 224 7.36 8.82 17.11
N ASN A 225 7.75 7.68 17.69
CA ASN A 225 8.65 7.58 18.84
C ASN A 225 8.15 8.31 20.10
N GLU A 226 7.32 7.63 20.88
CA GLU A 226 6.81 8.12 22.17
C GLU A 226 7.91 8.42 23.21
N SER A 227 9.13 7.93 22.97
CA SER A 227 10.31 8.14 23.81
C SER A 227 11.39 8.97 23.13
N PHE A 228 11.06 9.72 22.07
CA PHE A 228 12.03 10.59 21.41
C PHE A 228 12.55 11.63 22.41
N LYS A 229 13.85 11.57 22.65
CA LYS A 229 14.58 12.58 23.41
C LYS A 229 15.45 13.35 22.45
N TRP A 230 15.35 14.67 22.53
CA TRP A 230 16.25 15.55 21.81
C TRP A 230 17.70 15.23 22.23
N PRO A 231 18.68 15.28 21.30
CA PRO A 231 20.07 15.16 21.69
C PRO A 231 20.39 16.16 22.80
N GLY A 232 20.90 15.71 23.95
CA GLY A 232 21.18 16.58 25.09
C GLY A 232 20.03 16.86 26.07
N GLY A 233 18.79 16.43 25.80
CA GLY A 233 17.68 16.61 26.74
C GLY A 233 16.29 16.33 26.16
N ASN A 234 15.27 17.03 26.66
CA ASN A 234 13.87 16.82 26.26
C ASN A 234 13.30 18.01 25.48
N THR A 235 14.07 19.08 25.28
CA THR A 235 13.64 20.30 24.59
C THR A 235 14.52 20.63 23.39
N ILE A 236 14.01 21.46 22.48
CA ILE A 236 14.78 22.04 21.37
C ILE A 236 15.97 22.85 21.90
N SER A 237 15.80 23.54 23.04
CA SER A 237 16.88 24.30 23.68
C SER A 237 18.04 23.38 24.12
N ASP A 238 17.72 22.21 24.68
CA ASP A 238 18.73 21.22 25.05
C ASP A 238 19.53 20.73 23.83
N MET A 239 18.85 20.48 22.71
CA MET A 239 19.51 20.15 21.43
C MET A 239 20.43 21.25 20.95
N ILE A 240 19.93 22.48 20.93
CA ILE A 240 20.71 23.65 20.52
C ILE A 240 21.97 23.76 21.37
N ASN A 241 21.84 23.58 22.68
CA ASN A 241 22.98 23.60 23.61
C ASN A 241 23.95 22.43 23.34
N ALA A 242 23.44 21.24 23.06
CA ALA A 242 24.26 20.06 22.75
C ALA A 242 25.07 20.20 21.45
N ILE A 243 24.56 20.96 20.46
CA ILE A 243 25.29 21.27 19.22
C ILE A 243 26.14 22.56 19.30
N GLY A 244 26.35 23.09 20.52
CA GLY A 244 27.25 24.23 20.77
C GLY A 244 26.59 25.60 20.86
N GLY A 245 25.25 25.66 20.89
CA GLY A 245 24.50 26.90 21.18
C GLY A 245 24.56 27.96 20.07
N HIS A 246 24.94 27.59 18.85
CA HIS A 246 25.15 28.53 17.74
C HIS A 246 23.88 28.96 17.01
N LEU A 247 22.74 28.33 17.29
CA LEU A 247 21.43 28.67 16.74
C LEU A 247 20.48 29.09 17.86
N THR A 248 19.54 29.99 17.57
CA THR A 248 18.43 30.26 18.49
C THR A 248 17.28 29.29 18.23
N THR A 249 16.41 29.10 19.22
CA THR A 249 15.21 28.26 19.11
C THR A 249 14.31 28.72 17.96
N GLU A 250 14.19 30.04 17.77
CA GLU A 250 13.40 30.63 16.69
C GLU A 250 13.99 30.30 15.31
N ALA A 251 15.32 30.41 15.17
CA ALA A 251 16.00 30.06 13.92
C ALA A 251 15.85 28.56 13.62
N PHE A 252 15.91 27.71 14.64
CA PHE A 252 15.69 26.28 14.51
C PHE A 252 14.24 25.96 14.11
N ASN A 253 13.25 26.61 14.73
CA ASN A 253 11.84 26.47 14.37
C ASN A 253 11.55 26.89 12.92
N ILE A 254 12.25 27.92 12.40
CA ILE A 254 12.19 28.28 10.98
C ILE A 254 12.72 27.14 10.10
N ILE A 255 13.81 26.48 10.49
CA ILE A 255 14.35 25.31 9.77
C ILE A 255 13.32 24.19 9.74
N LEU A 256 12.73 23.83 10.88
CA LEU A 256 11.70 22.79 10.96
C LEU A 256 10.50 23.09 10.05
N ARG A 257 10.02 24.35 10.06
CA ARG A 257 8.93 24.79 9.19
C ARG A 257 9.30 24.75 7.71
N LYS A 258 10.53 25.14 7.37
CA LYS A 258 11.03 25.10 6.00
C LYS A 258 11.21 23.67 5.48
N LEU A 259 11.45 22.72 6.38
CA LEU A 259 11.49 21.28 6.12
C LEU A 259 10.11 20.61 6.22
N GLY A 260 9.06 21.33 6.62
CA GLY A 260 7.69 20.83 6.75
C GLY A 260 7.44 19.88 7.93
N ILE A 261 8.36 19.83 8.90
CA ILE A 261 8.37 18.89 10.04
C ILE A 261 8.09 19.57 11.40
N ASP A 262 7.77 20.86 11.42
CA ASP A 262 7.45 21.62 12.64
C ASP A 262 6.21 21.11 13.37
N SER A 263 5.29 20.43 12.68
CA SER A 263 4.15 19.79 13.32
C SER A 263 4.47 18.46 14.01
N ILE A 264 5.69 17.93 13.81
CA ILE A 264 6.12 16.60 14.30
C ILE A 264 7.03 16.75 15.50
N PHE A 265 7.78 17.86 15.56
CA PHE A 265 8.73 18.19 16.60
C PHE A 265 8.23 19.41 17.39
N THR A 266 7.58 19.19 18.55
CA THR A 266 7.13 20.25 19.47
C THR A 266 8.13 20.48 20.60
N GLU A 267 8.08 21.68 21.24
CA GLU A 267 9.04 22.08 22.30
C GLU A 267 9.13 21.08 23.46
N ASN A 268 8.02 20.43 23.79
CA ASN A 268 7.97 19.28 24.67
C ASN A 268 7.43 18.10 23.86
N CYS A 269 8.17 16.99 23.82
CA CYS A 269 7.65 15.68 23.39
C CYS A 269 6.91 14.99 24.55
N ASP A 270 6.12 15.74 25.32
CA ASP A 270 5.21 15.13 26.29
C ASP A 270 3.93 14.78 25.56
N LEU A 271 3.85 13.53 25.12
CA LEU A 271 2.59 12.97 24.68
C LEU A 271 1.64 12.97 25.86
N ALA A 272 0.45 13.56 25.68
CA ALA A 272 -0.62 13.44 26.66
C ALA A 272 -0.98 11.97 26.81
N VAL A 273 -0.37 11.31 27.80
CA VAL A 273 -0.81 10.02 28.32
C VAL A 273 -2.22 10.28 28.84
N THR A 274 -3.23 9.87 28.10
CA THR A 274 -4.53 9.63 28.71
C THR A 274 -4.36 8.37 29.53
N GLU A 275 -3.95 8.55 30.78
CA GLU A 275 -4.06 7.52 31.81
C GLU A 275 -5.52 7.08 31.82
N LYS A 276 -5.81 5.93 31.19
CA LYS A 276 -7.01 5.18 31.54
C LYS A 276 -6.82 4.79 32.99
N GLY A 277 -7.49 5.54 33.87
CA GLY A 277 -7.58 5.25 35.28
C GLY A 277 -7.94 3.78 35.47
N ILE A 278 -7.04 3.07 36.14
CA ILE A 278 -7.34 1.82 36.81
C ILE A 278 -8.30 2.19 37.95
N PRO A 279 -9.53 1.66 38.00
CA PRO A 279 -10.36 1.84 39.17
C PRO A 279 -9.75 1.02 40.30
N ASN A 280 -9.22 1.73 41.31
CA ASN A 280 -9.03 1.19 42.65
C ASN A 280 -10.41 1.03 43.30
N ASN A 281 -10.98 -0.17 43.23
CA ASN A 281 -11.53 -0.97 44.36
C ASN A 281 -12.27 -2.19 43.82
#